data_AF-A0AAF0J2I2-F1
#
_entry.id   AF-A0AAF0J2I2-F1
#
_cell.length_a   1.000
_cell.length_b   1.000
_cell.length_c   1.000
_cell.angle_alpha   90.00
_cell.angle_beta   90.00
_cell.angle_gamma   90.00
#
_symmetry.space_group_name_H-M   'P 1'
#
loop_
_entity.id
_entity.type
_entity.pdbx_description
1 polymer ?
#
loop_
_entity_poly.entity_id
_entity_poly.type
_entity_poly.pdbx_seq_one_letter_code
_entity_poly.pdbx_strand_id
1 'polypeptide(L)'
;MHTPGDRVEDHATVATQGEQKKEDEKDEIVLPHYIHTFPTSPFSDAWGQYQLDMDISEGRWVRALWGNELYQERRSATTGRDKFLGMFRLACMHMRFLHPVLAVTIEKNIFNIPLLPGLLYDDVTSFEQVEAWAKRAIHVHHSSEFEADHTLEESIEAMRTILGTRPLTVSECAKEWHLVVSDRPDDRHKVGIVVYCAHAISDAHSEMLVVRQQMEYLAQIEEAPWPLPSDHKLHPQQLAWGTETEHLPCTVFEMLGIPFDAFDVKDAVKRIHHVLRAESLRLDEGRPKDEPVLTETLHTRMVLSPDETEALRRAARTHGWSVTQVVDAARHMAYMEVRRAYVEKWRLRAIPELLHTDFLVPVDARGDFVKPFCDDPLGYVGNATGGFATTIPLADPYFVPAHKELEVDEAKPLHELSQVQVLAYVTEKLAAQYRADMKKNKQRALSDMPLFVMSGLFLPTYPGEGLAPEGYSSVGIVEKMLPRTYTLPGHEEPIKVEDWFVSLVMSRHICSLQFSFHIWSWMDSLHLSVVYTPHIGEKKTRLFLDTIRSTLKLPRPY
;
A
#
# COMPACT_ATOMS: atom_id res chain seq x y z
N MET A 1 -56.17 29.93 49.19
CA MET A 1 -56.70 31.14 48.49
C MET A 1 -56.98 30.73 47.05
N HIS A 2 -58.10 31.19 46.47
CA HIS A 2 -58.51 31.04 45.06
C HIS A 2 -58.19 29.72 44.32
N THR A 3 -58.84 28.68 44.82
CA THR A 3 -59.69 27.70 44.09
C THR A 3 -60.59 28.31 42.98
N PRO A 4 -61.31 27.51 42.16
CA PRO A 4 -61.08 26.15 41.61
C PRO A 4 -61.51 26.08 40.10
N GLY A 5 -62.00 24.92 39.62
CA GLY A 5 -62.70 24.74 38.34
C GLY A 5 -62.04 23.65 37.48
N ASP A 6 -62.33 22.36 37.62
CA ASP A 6 -63.58 21.64 37.30
C ASP A 6 -63.94 21.64 35.80
N ARG A 7 -64.53 20.60 35.18
CA ARG A 7 -64.75 19.14 35.38
C ARG A 7 -65.99 18.81 34.52
N VAL A 8 -66.29 17.51 34.37
CA VAL A 8 -67.64 16.99 34.11
C VAL A 8 -68.15 17.24 32.66
N GLU A 9 -68.47 16.21 31.86
CA GLU A 9 -69.55 15.21 32.04
C GLU A 9 -70.95 15.88 31.98
N ASP A 10 -72.03 15.28 31.48
CA ASP A 10 -72.19 14.19 30.52
C ASP A 10 -73.65 14.22 30.01
N HIS A 11 -73.95 13.45 28.96
CA HIS A 11 -75.29 12.86 28.71
C HIS A 11 -76.51 13.82 28.48
N ALA A 12 -77.67 13.41 27.96
CA ALA A 12 -78.03 12.38 26.97
C ALA A 12 -79.53 12.53 26.57
N THR A 13 -80.00 11.65 25.68
CA THR A 13 -81.33 10.99 25.65
C THR A 13 -82.50 11.55 24.80
N VAL A 14 -83.23 10.57 24.22
CA VAL A 14 -84.63 10.53 23.69
C VAL A 14 -84.86 10.70 22.17
N ALA A 15 -85.68 9.76 21.65
CA ALA A 15 -86.07 9.47 20.26
C ALA A 15 -87.09 10.48 19.63
N THR A 16 -87.58 10.40 18.37
CA THR A 16 -88.11 9.24 17.60
C THR A 16 -88.27 9.53 16.08
N GLN A 17 -88.20 8.47 15.26
CA GLN A 17 -88.84 8.22 13.94
C GLN A 17 -89.16 9.38 12.95
N GLY A 18 -88.62 9.33 11.72
CA GLY A 18 -89.12 10.11 10.57
C GLY A 18 -88.33 9.95 9.25
N GLU A 19 -89.06 9.65 8.17
CA GLU A 19 -88.72 9.53 6.72
C GLU A 19 -87.39 10.06 6.10
N GLN A 20 -86.86 9.24 5.17
CA GLN A 20 -86.07 9.56 3.95
C GLN A 20 -84.66 10.21 4.02
N LYS A 21 -83.69 9.43 3.46
CA LYS A 21 -82.37 9.78 2.86
C LYS A 21 -81.14 9.96 3.77
N LYS A 22 -80.02 9.49 3.18
CA LYS A 22 -78.58 9.64 3.48
C LYS A 22 -77.94 8.74 4.55
N GLU A 23 -76.86 8.08 4.08
CA GLU A 23 -75.58 7.78 4.74
C GLU A 23 -75.59 7.07 6.12
N ASP A 24 -75.30 5.76 6.10
CA ASP A 24 -75.04 4.93 7.28
C ASP A 24 -73.54 4.88 7.66
N GLU A 25 -73.20 5.36 8.87
CA GLU A 25 -72.10 4.84 9.70
C GLU A 25 -72.68 4.56 11.10
N LYS A 26 -72.71 3.30 11.56
CA LYS A 26 -71.67 2.53 12.30
C LYS A 26 -71.55 2.90 13.78
N ASP A 27 -71.71 1.88 14.62
CA ASP A 27 -71.10 1.65 15.94
C ASP A 27 -71.11 0.10 16.14
N GLU A 28 -69.99 -0.60 16.38
CA GLU A 28 -69.18 -0.70 17.62
C GLU A 28 -69.77 -1.71 18.65
N ILE A 29 -69.06 -2.73 19.19
CA ILE A 29 -67.69 -3.24 18.89
C ILE A 29 -67.76 -4.75 18.46
N VAL A 30 -67.10 -5.81 18.95
CA VAL A 30 -66.16 -6.13 20.05
C VAL A 30 -65.09 -7.15 19.58
N LEU A 31 -63.93 -7.13 20.24
CA LEU A 31 -62.73 -8.01 20.15
C LEU A 31 -62.97 -9.52 20.42
N PRO A 32 -61.98 -10.44 20.23
CA PRO A 32 -60.60 -10.28 19.70
C PRO A 32 -60.11 -11.31 18.63
N HIS A 33 -58.92 -11.01 18.08
CA HIS A 33 -57.85 -11.93 17.62
C HIS A 33 -57.88 -12.68 16.24
N TYR A 34 -56.78 -12.42 15.52
CA TYR A 34 -55.92 -13.35 14.74
C TYR A 34 -56.10 -13.60 13.21
N ILE A 35 -55.07 -13.11 12.48
CA ILE A 35 -54.50 -13.55 11.18
C ILE A 35 -55.25 -13.14 9.90
N HIS A 36 -54.45 -12.97 8.82
CA HIS A 36 -54.77 -12.59 7.43
C HIS A 36 -55.01 -11.06 7.26
N THR A 37 -54.40 -10.36 6.29
CA THR A 37 -54.12 -10.73 4.88
C THR A 37 -52.89 -9.99 4.28
N PHE A 38 -52.43 -10.43 3.09
CA PHE A 38 -51.67 -9.60 2.13
C PHE A 38 -52.66 -8.82 1.22
N PRO A 39 -52.22 -7.94 0.30
CA PRO A 39 -51.66 -6.61 0.55
C PRO A 39 -52.57 -5.52 -0.04
N THR A 40 -52.82 -4.43 0.68
CA THR A 40 -53.53 -3.27 0.11
C THR A 40 -52.60 -2.41 -0.76
N SER A 41 -53.17 -1.90 -1.86
CA SER A 41 -52.46 -1.07 -2.85
C SER A 41 -51.94 0.24 -2.24
N PRO A 42 -50.76 0.77 -2.64
CA PRO A 42 -50.21 2.05 -2.15
C PRO A 42 -50.99 3.30 -2.60
N PHE A 43 -52.20 3.12 -3.14
CA PHE A 43 -53.12 4.17 -3.58
C PHE A 43 -54.45 4.16 -2.81
N SER A 44 -54.53 3.51 -1.63
CA SER A 44 -55.67 3.63 -0.73
C SER A 44 -55.57 4.90 0.12
N ASP A 45 -56.66 5.64 0.28
CA ASP A 45 -56.71 6.93 1.01
C ASP A 45 -56.21 6.83 2.47
N ALA A 46 -56.28 5.64 3.08
CA ALA A 46 -55.77 5.35 4.42
C ALA A 46 -54.24 5.56 4.57
N TRP A 47 -53.45 5.55 3.49
CA TRP A 47 -51.99 5.69 3.59
C TRP A 47 -51.56 7.10 4.04
N GLY A 48 -52.43 8.10 3.88
CA GLY A 48 -52.20 9.47 4.35
C GLY A 48 -52.25 9.67 5.87
N GLN A 49 -52.56 8.62 6.66
CA GLN A 49 -52.65 8.69 8.12
C GLN A 49 -51.40 8.17 8.86
N TYR A 50 -50.37 7.67 8.15
CA TYR A 50 -49.08 7.35 8.76
C TYR A 50 -48.25 8.62 9.05
N GLN A 51 -48.63 9.35 10.10
CA GLN A 51 -47.70 10.24 10.77
C GLN A 51 -46.56 9.38 11.36
N LEU A 52 -45.32 9.75 11.04
CA LEU A 52 -44.15 9.18 11.69
C LEU A 52 -43.98 9.84 13.05
N ASP A 53 -44.59 9.26 14.08
CA ASP A 53 -44.28 9.60 15.46
C ASP A 53 -42.81 9.28 15.73
N MET A 54 -41.98 10.32 15.78
CA MET A 54 -40.59 10.28 16.18
C MET A 54 -40.30 11.44 17.12
N ASP A 55 -40.03 11.13 18.39
CA ASP A 55 -39.41 12.05 19.34
C ASP A 55 -37.97 12.38 18.87
N ILE A 56 -37.85 13.37 17.99
CA ILE A 56 -36.56 13.93 17.58
C ILE A 56 -36.26 15.11 18.50
N SER A 57 -35.16 15.00 19.26
CA SER A 57 -34.69 16.03 20.19
C SER A 57 -34.68 17.44 19.59
N GLU A 58 -35.16 18.42 20.35
CA GLU A 58 -35.35 19.80 19.92
C GLU A 58 -34.14 20.40 19.17
N GLY A 59 -34.41 21.12 18.08
CA GLY A 59 -33.42 21.97 17.39
C GLY A 59 -32.93 21.51 16.02
N ARG A 60 -33.45 20.40 15.45
CA ARG A 60 -33.13 19.98 14.06
C ARG A 60 -34.39 19.84 13.21
N TRP A 61 -34.37 20.44 12.01
CA TRP A 61 -35.41 20.23 11.00
C TRP A 61 -35.15 18.93 10.23
N VAL A 62 -36.17 18.08 10.14
CA VAL A 62 -36.12 16.78 9.45
C VAL A 62 -37.37 16.62 8.60
N ARG A 63 -37.21 16.14 7.37
CA ARG A 63 -38.31 15.60 6.56
C ARG A 63 -37.84 14.38 5.76
N ALA A 64 -38.75 13.48 5.45
CA ALA A 64 -38.50 12.46 4.44
C ALA A 64 -38.40 13.09 3.03
N LEU A 65 -37.67 12.41 2.15
CA LEU A 65 -37.57 12.73 0.72
C LEU A 65 -38.72 12.05 -0.02
N TRP A 66 -39.42 12.77 -0.91
CA TRP A 66 -40.63 12.27 -1.56
C TRP A 66 -40.55 12.28 -3.09
N GLY A 67 -41.14 11.24 -3.71
CA GLY A 67 -41.30 11.16 -5.17
C GLY A 67 -39.98 11.32 -5.94
N ASN A 68 -39.89 12.38 -6.75
CA ASN A 68 -38.68 12.67 -7.53
C ASN A 68 -37.46 12.99 -6.67
N GLU A 69 -37.61 13.45 -5.43
CA GLU A 69 -36.49 13.69 -4.51
C GLU A 69 -35.84 12.35 -4.12
N LEU A 70 -36.67 11.36 -3.75
CA LEU A 70 -36.24 10.00 -3.43
C LEU A 70 -35.63 9.30 -4.67
N TYR A 71 -36.17 9.53 -5.86
CA TYR A 71 -35.65 8.99 -7.12
C TYR A 71 -34.32 9.63 -7.53
N GLN A 72 -34.15 10.94 -7.36
CA GLN A 72 -32.88 11.62 -7.62
C GLN A 72 -31.82 11.23 -6.60
N GLU A 73 -32.12 11.19 -5.29
CA GLU A 73 -31.16 10.69 -4.30
C GLU A 73 -30.79 9.22 -4.54
N ARG A 74 -31.75 8.36 -4.89
CA ARG A 74 -31.42 6.99 -5.31
C ARG A 74 -30.59 6.92 -6.60
N ARG A 75 -30.48 7.97 -7.42
CA ARG A 75 -29.52 8.06 -8.54
C ARG A 75 -28.19 8.71 -8.13
N SER A 76 -28.18 9.64 -7.17
CA SER A 76 -26.96 10.20 -6.55
C SER A 76 -26.19 9.10 -5.80
N ALA A 77 -26.86 8.41 -4.88
CA ALA A 77 -26.36 7.26 -4.12
C ALA A 77 -26.37 5.94 -4.91
N THR A 78 -26.51 5.99 -6.24
CA THR A 78 -26.11 4.90 -7.16
C THR A 78 -25.24 5.41 -8.31
N THR A 79 -24.54 6.52 -8.11
CA THR A 79 -23.37 6.85 -8.94
C THR A 79 -22.35 5.70 -8.86
N GLY A 80 -21.59 5.50 -9.95
CA GLY A 80 -20.75 4.30 -10.13
C GLY A 80 -19.70 4.05 -9.04
N ARG A 81 -19.40 5.05 -8.21
CA ARG A 81 -18.54 4.94 -7.03
C ARG A 81 -19.07 3.93 -6.01
N ASP A 82 -20.32 4.01 -5.59
CA ASP A 82 -20.85 3.11 -4.54
C ASP A 82 -20.98 1.67 -5.04
N LYS A 83 -21.25 1.50 -6.35
CA LYS A 83 -21.09 0.22 -7.05
C LYS A 83 -19.64 -0.26 -6.97
N PHE A 84 -18.67 0.56 -7.40
CA PHE A 84 -17.25 0.21 -7.37
C PHE A 84 -16.75 -0.14 -5.96
N LEU A 85 -17.09 0.63 -4.93
CA LEU A 85 -16.68 0.38 -3.54
C LEU A 85 -17.23 -0.96 -3.02
N GLY A 86 -18.51 -1.25 -3.27
CA GLY A 86 -19.13 -2.53 -2.94
C GLY A 86 -18.51 -3.70 -3.73
N MET A 87 -18.24 -3.51 -5.02
CA MET A 87 -17.61 -4.50 -5.87
C MET A 87 -16.14 -4.75 -5.50
N PHE A 88 -15.37 -3.72 -5.14
CA PHE A 88 -13.99 -3.85 -4.67
C PHE A 88 -13.91 -4.60 -3.35
N ARG A 89 -14.87 -4.37 -2.45
CA ARG A 89 -15.04 -5.17 -1.23
C ARG A 89 -15.25 -6.66 -1.54
N LEU A 90 -16.10 -6.99 -2.52
CA LEU A 90 -16.26 -8.37 -2.99
C LEU A 90 -14.98 -8.91 -3.65
N ALA A 91 -14.21 -8.06 -4.34
CA ALA A 91 -12.91 -8.43 -4.91
C ALA A 91 -11.89 -8.78 -3.81
N CYS A 92 -11.81 -8.02 -2.71
CA CYS A 92 -10.98 -8.37 -1.55
C CYS A 92 -11.38 -9.71 -0.92
N MET A 93 -12.69 -9.99 -0.80
CA MET A 93 -13.19 -11.29 -0.31
C MET A 93 -12.80 -12.43 -1.24
N HIS A 94 -12.92 -12.24 -2.56
CA HIS A 94 -12.49 -13.24 -3.55
C HIS A 94 -10.97 -13.45 -3.51
N MET A 95 -10.18 -12.36 -3.38
CA MET A 95 -8.74 -12.47 -3.23
C MET A 95 -8.31 -13.19 -1.95
N ARG A 96 -9.06 -13.10 -0.83
CA ARG A 96 -8.78 -13.93 0.36
C ARG A 96 -8.88 -15.42 0.06
N PHE A 97 -9.82 -15.85 -0.80
CA PHE A 97 -9.96 -17.26 -1.17
C PHE A 97 -8.79 -17.75 -2.05
N LEU A 98 -8.32 -16.92 -2.97
CA LEU A 98 -7.17 -17.23 -3.84
C LEU A 98 -5.83 -17.11 -3.10
N HIS A 99 -5.73 -16.18 -2.16
CA HIS A 99 -4.52 -15.80 -1.43
C HIS A 99 -4.84 -15.63 0.07
N PRO A 100 -5.04 -16.72 0.83
CA PRO A 100 -5.39 -16.68 2.26
C PRO A 100 -4.35 -15.96 3.13
N VAL A 101 -3.11 -15.84 2.64
CA VAL A 101 -2.04 -15.00 3.21
C VAL A 101 -2.48 -13.53 3.43
N LEU A 102 -3.48 -13.03 2.69
CA LEU A 102 -4.05 -11.69 2.86
C LEU A 102 -4.85 -11.51 4.16
N ALA A 103 -5.19 -12.59 4.86
CA ALA A 103 -6.02 -12.58 6.07
C ALA A 103 -5.35 -13.22 7.30
N VAL A 104 -4.05 -13.52 7.22
CA VAL A 104 -3.29 -14.02 8.38
C VAL A 104 -3.09 -12.93 9.44
N THR A 105 -2.85 -13.36 10.67
CA THR A 105 -2.35 -12.52 11.76
C THR A 105 -0.89 -12.86 12.06
N ILE A 106 -0.19 -11.98 12.79
CA ILE A 106 1.21 -12.18 13.19
C ILE A 106 1.32 -12.16 14.71
N GLU A 107 1.48 -13.34 15.31
CA GLU A 107 1.63 -13.50 16.75
C GLU A 107 3.07 -13.80 17.15
N LYS A 108 3.40 -13.58 18.43
CA LYS A 108 4.71 -13.90 19.03
C LYS A 108 4.56 -14.88 20.19
N ASN A 109 5.62 -15.63 20.46
CA ASN A 109 5.70 -16.61 21.56
C ASN A 109 4.76 -17.82 21.41
N ILE A 110 4.23 -18.07 20.19
CA ILE A 110 3.51 -19.31 19.84
C ILE A 110 4.47 -20.52 19.72
N PHE A 111 5.77 -20.24 19.55
CA PHE A 111 6.84 -21.24 19.45
C PHE A 111 7.73 -21.22 20.69
N ASN A 112 8.43 -22.33 20.94
CA ASN A 112 9.45 -22.46 22.00
C ASN A 112 10.72 -21.58 21.78
N ILE A 113 10.71 -20.69 20.78
CA ILE A 113 11.73 -19.66 20.55
C ILE A 113 11.07 -18.32 20.89
N PRO A 114 11.44 -17.67 22.01
CA PRO A 114 10.88 -16.38 22.40
C PRO A 114 11.04 -15.33 21.29
N LEU A 115 10.09 -14.41 21.20
CA LEU A 115 10.06 -13.29 20.23
C LEU A 115 9.99 -13.65 18.74
N LEU A 116 10.18 -14.92 18.34
CA LEU A 116 9.96 -15.38 16.96
C LEU A 116 8.49 -15.14 16.57
N PRO A 117 8.21 -14.29 15.56
CA PRO A 117 6.86 -14.14 15.04
C PRO A 117 6.48 -15.37 14.21
N GLY A 118 5.20 -15.75 14.26
CA GLY A 118 4.60 -16.72 13.34
C GLY A 118 3.37 -16.13 12.66
N LEU A 119 3.07 -16.62 11.46
CA LEU A 119 1.81 -16.34 10.77
C LEU A 119 0.76 -17.33 11.26
N LEU A 120 -0.44 -16.84 11.60
CA LEU A 120 -1.60 -17.68 11.92
C LEU A 120 -2.70 -17.43 10.90
N TYR A 121 -3.42 -18.49 10.54
CA TYR A 121 -4.64 -18.43 9.75
C TYR A 121 -5.75 -19.15 10.51
N ASP A 122 -6.92 -18.51 10.62
CA ASP A 122 -8.13 -19.13 11.15
C ASP A 122 -8.97 -19.68 9.98
N ASP A 123 -9.18 -20.99 9.96
CA ASP A 123 -10.00 -21.71 8.98
C ASP A 123 -11.41 -21.10 8.86
N VAL A 124 -11.85 -20.79 7.63
CA VAL A 124 -13.20 -20.25 7.41
C VAL A 124 -14.23 -21.37 7.48
N THR A 125 -15.03 -21.37 8.52
CA THR A 125 -16.17 -22.27 8.72
C THR A 125 -17.51 -21.68 8.27
N SER A 126 -17.60 -20.35 8.04
CA SER A 126 -18.81 -19.70 7.51
C SER A 126 -18.53 -18.36 6.80
N PHE A 127 -19.40 -17.96 5.87
CA PHE A 127 -19.19 -16.73 5.09
C PHE A 127 -19.28 -15.45 5.95
N GLU A 128 -20.02 -15.49 7.05
CA GLU A 128 -20.09 -14.39 8.02
C GLU A 128 -18.72 -14.06 8.63
N GLN A 129 -17.79 -15.02 8.71
CA GLN A 129 -16.40 -14.78 9.13
C GLN A 129 -15.60 -14.02 8.06
N VAL A 130 -15.86 -14.30 6.77
CA VAL A 130 -15.28 -13.56 5.64
C VAL A 130 -15.82 -12.14 5.62
N GLU A 131 -17.12 -11.94 5.86
CA GLU A 131 -17.69 -10.62 6.06
C GLU A 131 -17.10 -9.88 7.26
N ALA A 132 -16.94 -10.56 8.40
CA ALA A 132 -16.41 -9.98 9.62
C ALA A 132 -14.94 -9.57 9.47
N TRP A 133 -14.13 -10.35 8.74
CA TRP A 133 -12.80 -9.95 8.32
C TRP A 133 -12.84 -8.72 7.41
N ALA A 134 -13.68 -8.72 6.36
CA ALA A 134 -13.82 -7.59 5.46
C ALA A 134 -14.33 -6.29 6.15
N LYS A 135 -15.08 -6.41 7.25
CA LYS A 135 -15.49 -5.28 8.12
C LYS A 135 -14.32 -4.71 8.95
N ARG A 136 -13.24 -5.48 9.19
CA ARG A 136 -12.02 -5.04 9.89
C ARG A 136 -10.90 -4.60 8.95
N ALA A 137 -10.80 -5.22 7.77
CA ALA A 137 -9.68 -5.04 6.84
C ALA A 137 -9.95 -4.00 5.73
N ILE A 138 -11.19 -3.52 5.55
CA ILE A 138 -11.54 -2.63 4.43
C ILE A 138 -12.31 -1.42 4.96
N HIS A 139 -11.73 -0.24 4.75
CA HIS A 139 -12.23 1.04 5.21
C HIS A 139 -12.55 1.93 4.01
N VAL A 140 -13.65 2.67 4.07
CA VAL A 140 -13.97 3.73 3.11
C VAL A 140 -13.89 5.06 3.84
N HIS A 141 -13.15 6.01 3.27
CA HIS A 141 -12.94 7.34 3.81
C HIS A 141 -13.48 8.36 2.81
N HIS A 142 -14.52 9.08 3.23
CA HIS A 142 -15.07 10.23 2.51
C HIS A 142 -14.45 11.51 3.07
N SER A 143 -14.23 12.53 2.23
CA SER A 143 -13.81 13.87 2.70
C SER A 143 -14.73 14.37 3.81
N SER A 144 -14.18 14.76 4.96
CA SER A 144 -14.96 15.45 6.00
C SER A 144 -15.30 16.89 5.57
N GLU A 145 -16.22 17.56 6.29
CA GLU A 145 -16.57 18.97 6.03
C GLU A 145 -15.35 19.91 6.05
N PHE A 146 -14.29 19.55 6.81
CA PHE A 146 -13.03 20.31 6.90
C PHE A 146 -12.03 19.97 5.78
N GLU A 147 -12.31 18.95 4.98
CA GLU A 147 -11.47 18.42 3.90
C GLU A 147 -12.18 18.49 2.54
N ALA A 148 -13.35 19.13 2.46
CA ALA A 148 -14.14 19.24 1.23
C ALA A 148 -13.38 19.95 0.09
N ASP A 149 -12.46 20.85 0.44
CA ASP A 149 -11.56 21.53 -0.49
C ASP A 149 -10.28 20.71 -0.83
N HIS A 150 -9.96 19.62 -0.13
CA HIS A 150 -8.80 18.79 -0.45
C HIS A 150 -9.02 17.98 -1.72
N THR A 151 -8.06 18.04 -2.65
CA THR A 151 -7.96 17.11 -3.78
C THR A 151 -7.80 15.67 -3.28
N LEU A 152 -8.13 14.68 -4.13
CA LEU A 152 -7.93 13.28 -3.77
C LEU A 152 -6.46 12.96 -3.44
N GLU A 153 -5.49 13.61 -4.09
CA GLU A 153 -4.06 13.45 -3.80
C GLU A 153 -3.70 13.93 -2.40
N GLU A 154 -4.22 15.09 -1.97
CA GLU A 154 -4.04 15.62 -0.62
C GLU A 154 -4.72 14.73 0.44
N SER A 155 -5.91 14.20 0.16
CA SER A 155 -6.60 13.24 1.04
C SER A 155 -5.85 11.90 1.17
N ILE A 156 -5.23 11.40 0.09
CA ILE A 156 -4.36 10.22 0.11
C ILE A 156 -3.11 10.48 0.97
N GLU A 157 -2.48 11.65 0.85
CA GLU A 157 -1.28 12.02 1.61
C GLU A 157 -1.58 12.24 3.10
N ALA A 158 -2.72 12.84 3.43
CA ALA A 158 -3.23 12.93 4.81
C ALA A 158 -3.45 11.53 5.41
N MET A 159 -4.13 10.64 4.67
CA MET A 159 -4.35 9.25 5.08
C MET A 159 -3.02 8.51 5.28
N ARG A 160 -2.07 8.62 4.35
CA ARG A 160 -0.72 8.05 4.45
C ARG A 160 0.00 8.52 5.73
N THR A 161 -0.14 9.80 6.08
CA THR A 161 0.50 10.40 7.27
C THR A 161 -0.12 9.92 8.58
N ILE A 162 -1.45 9.78 8.64
CA ILE A 162 -2.18 9.20 9.77
C ILE A 162 -1.78 7.73 9.97
N LEU A 163 -1.77 6.93 8.89
CA LEU A 163 -1.40 5.52 8.96
C LEU A 163 0.07 5.31 9.32
N GLY A 164 0.97 6.15 8.78
CA GLY A 164 2.40 6.12 9.08
C GLY A 164 2.77 6.42 10.53
N THR A 165 1.84 6.95 11.34
CA THR A 165 2.04 7.21 12.77
C THR A 165 1.27 6.25 13.69
N ARG A 166 0.33 5.45 13.17
CA ARG A 166 -0.41 4.41 13.91
C ARG A 166 0.22 3.02 13.72
N PRO A 167 0.63 2.30 14.78
CA PRO A 167 1.04 0.91 14.66
C PRO A 167 -0.08 0.03 14.07
N LEU A 168 0.25 -0.80 13.09
CA LEU A 168 -0.66 -1.83 12.57
C LEU A 168 -0.84 -2.93 13.63
N THR A 169 -2.08 -3.22 14.02
CA THR A 169 -2.40 -4.28 15.00
C THR A 169 -2.34 -5.65 14.34
N VAL A 170 -1.13 -6.13 14.03
CA VAL A 170 -0.90 -7.34 13.22
C VAL A 170 -1.48 -8.63 13.81
N SER A 171 -1.79 -8.66 15.11
CA SER A 171 -2.53 -9.73 15.80
C SER A 171 -4.04 -9.76 15.48
N GLU A 172 -4.62 -8.63 15.07
CA GLU A 172 -6.05 -8.50 14.69
C GLU A 172 -6.24 -8.44 13.16
N CYS A 173 -5.29 -7.80 12.47
CA CYS A 173 -5.27 -7.63 11.03
C CYS A 173 -3.85 -7.29 10.54
N ALA A 174 -3.21 -8.16 9.76
CA ALA A 174 -1.89 -7.89 9.18
C ALA A 174 -1.95 -7.06 7.87
N LYS A 175 -3.15 -6.75 7.35
CA LYS A 175 -3.37 -5.98 6.12
C LYS A 175 -4.71 -5.25 6.09
N GLU A 176 -4.65 -3.93 6.00
CA GLU A 176 -5.78 -3.02 5.86
C GLU A 176 -5.78 -2.36 4.45
N TRP A 177 -6.96 -2.22 3.84
CA TRP A 177 -7.20 -1.43 2.63
C TRP A 177 -8.01 -0.18 3.01
N HIS A 178 -7.55 0.98 2.58
CA HIS A 178 -8.21 2.26 2.79
C HIS A 178 -8.58 2.86 1.43
N LEU A 179 -9.89 2.89 1.16
CA LEU A 179 -10.47 3.46 -0.06
C LEU A 179 -10.81 4.93 0.21
N VAL A 180 -10.03 5.84 -0.34
CA VAL A 180 -10.19 7.29 -0.19
C VAL A 180 -11.04 7.82 -1.35
N VAL A 181 -12.11 8.54 -1.07
CA VAL A 181 -13.00 9.13 -2.08
C VAL A 181 -13.25 10.62 -1.80
N SER A 182 -13.24 11.43 -2.86
CA SER A 182 -13.49 12.88 -2.79
C SER A 182 -14.77 13.23 -3.55
N ASP A 183 -15.57 14.13 -2.99
CA ASP A 183 -16.80 14.63 -3.61
C ASP A 183 -16.57 15.87 -4.50
N ARG A 184 -15.31 16.33 -4.61
CA ARG A 184 -14.93 17.39 -5.56
C ARG A 184 -15.29 17.00 -7.00
N PRO A 185 -15.87 17.91 -7.81
CA PRO A 185 -16.35 17.59 -9.17
C PRO A 185 -15.29 16.96 -10.10
N ASP A 186 -14.02 17.34 -9.95
CA ASP A 186 -12.91 16.86 -10.78
C ASP A 186 -12.43 15.46 -10.36
N ASP A 187 -12.41 15.18 -9.06
CA ASP A 187 -11.95 13.93 -8.47
C ASP A 187 -13.06 12.87 -8.34
N ARG A 188 -14.34 13.25 -8.55
CA ARG A 188 -15.48 12.40 -8.18
C ARG A 188 -15.54 11.02 -8.85
N HIS A 189 -14.81 10.84 -9.95
CA HIS A 189 -14.71 9.61 -10.74
C HIS A 189 -13.46 8.78 -10.42
N LYS A 190 -12.66 9.22 -9.44
CA LYS A 190 -11.43 8.58 -8.98
C LYS A 190 -11.63 7.96 -7.59
N VAL A 191 -10.80 6.96 -7.25
CA VAL A 191 -10.72 6.36 -5.92
C VAL A 191 -9.25 6.13 -5.58
N GLY A 192 -8.81 6.64 -4.43
CA GLY A 192 -7.49 6.35 -3.88
C GLY A 192 -7.49 4.99 -3.17
N ILE A 193 -6.50 4.15 -3.41
CA ILE A 193 -6.34 2.87 -2.73
C ILE A 193 -5.02 2.89 -1.94
N VAL A 194 -5.10 3.11 -0.64
CA VAL A 194 -3.94 3.05 0.27
C VAL A 194 -3.97 1.71 0.99
N VAL A 195 -2.96 0.88 0.76
CA VAL A 195 -2.80 -0.42 1.45
C VAL A 195 -1.82 -0.24 2.60
N TYR A 196 -2.24 -0.58 3.82
CA TYR A 196 -1.37 -0.62 4.99
C TYR A 196 -1.18 -2.07 5.43
N CYS A 197 0.04 -2.60 5.27
CA CYS A 197 0.31 -4.03 5.35
C CYS A 197 1.62 -4.32 6.08
N ALA A 198 1.65 -5.42 6.84
CA ALA A 198 2.88 -5.94 7.41
C ALA A 198 3.77 -6.53 6.31
N HIS A 199 4.96 -5.95 6.11
CA HIS A 199 5.93 -6.38 5.08
C HIS A 199 6.44 -7.83 5.25
N ALA A 200 6.02 -8.56 6.29
CA ALA A 200 6.23 -10.00 6.40
C ALA A 200 5.34 -10.81 5.43
N ILE A 201 4.12 -10.32 5.13
CA ILE A 201 3.10 -11.06 4.37
C ILE A 201 2.87 -10.50 2.96
N SER A 202 3.59 -9.45 2.58
CA SER A 202 3.50 -8.83 1.26
C SER A 202 4.76 -8.06 0.90
N ASP A 203 4.93 -7.82 -0.40
CA ASP A 203 5.95 -6.99 -1.03
C ASP A 203 5.33 -6.21 -2.22
N ALA A 204 6.09 -5.30 -2.84
CA ALA A 204 5.56 -4.47 -3.93
C ALA A 204 5.08 -5.30 -5.15
N HIS A 205 5.67 -6.48 -5.39
CA HIS A 205 5.21 -7.41 -6.43
C HIS A 205 3.81 -7.94 -6.08
N SER A 206 3.64 -8.40 -4.85
CA SER A 206 2.37 -8.93 -4.32
C SER A 206 1.25 -7.91 -4.39
N GLU A 207 1.48 -6.65 -4.01
CA GLU A 207 0.45 -5.62 -4.10
C GLU A 207 0.05 -5.32 -5.55
N MET A 208 1.00 -5.26 -6.49
CA MET A 208 0.67 -5.11 -7.92
C MET A 208 -0.12 -6.32 -8.47
N LEU A 209 0.24 -7.54 -8.06
CA LEU A 209 -0.45 -8.77 -8.47
C LEU A 209 -1.89 -8.84 -7.93
N VAL A 210 -2.08 -8.57 -6.63
CA VAL A 210 -3.38 -8.55 -5.97
C VAL A 210 -4.27 -7.46 -6.57
N VAL A 211 -3.77 -6.24 -6.77
CA VAL A 211 -4.57 -5.17 -7.39
C VAL A 211 -4.92 -5.51 -8.83
N ARG A 212 -4.03 -6.15 -9.63
CA ARG A 212 -4.41 -6.64 -10.96
C ARG A 212 -5.55 -7.64 -10.88
N GLN A 213 -5.44 -8.66 -10.03
CA GLN A 213 -6.45 -9.72 -9.91
C GLN A 213 -7.78 -9.18 -9.34
N GLN A 214 -7.74 -8.15 -8.48
CA GLN A 214 -8.94 -7.40 -8.08
C GLN A 214 -9.62 -6.74 -9.27
N MET A 215 -8.87 -6.03 -10.13
CA MET A 215 -9.42 -5.39 -11.34
C MET A 215 -9.92 -6.42 -12.38
N GLU A 216 -9.21 -7.54 -12.55
CA GLU A 216 -9.61 -8.66 -13.42
C GLU A 216 -10.91 -9.34 -12.94
N TYR A 217 -11.13 -9.43 -11.63
CA TYR A 217 -12.38 -9.90 -11.04
C TYR A 217 -13.51 -8.85 -11.12
N LEU A 218 -13.21 -7.56 -10.87
CA LEU A 218 -14.16 -6.46 -11.05
C LEU A 218 -14.77 -6.45 -12.46
N ALA A 219 -13.94 -6.62 -13.49
CA ALA A 219 -14.39 -6.69 -14.88
C ALA A 219 -15.36 -7.86 -15.16
N GLN A 220 -15.28 -8.94 -14.39
CA GLN A 220 -16.21 -10.09 -14.50
C GLN A 220 -17.53 -9.87 -13.76
N ILE A 221 -17.52 -9.20 -12.61
CA ILE A 221 -18.75 -8.90 -11.87
C ILE A 221 -19.48 -7.65 -12.38
N GLU A 222 -18.85 -6.81 -13.19
CA GLU A 222 -19.48 -5.63 -13.79
C GLU A 222 -20.67 -5.99 -14.72
N GLU A 223 -20.58 -7.14 -15.41
CA GLU A 223 -21.66 -7.72 -16.24
C GLU A 223 -22.84 -8.28 -15.42
N ALA A 224 -22.67 -8.49 -14.11
CA ALA A 224 -23.65 -9.14 -13.26
C ALA A 224 -24.64 -8.13 -12.65
N PRO A 225 -25.82 -8.58 -12.17
CA PRO A 225 -26.77 -7.72 -11.46
C PRO A 225 -26.13 -7.04 -10.25
N TRP A 226 -26.54 -5.79 -9.96
CA TRP A 226 -26.06 -5.03 -8.80
C TRP A 226 -27.22 -4.59 -7.89
N PRO A 227 -27.17 -4.80 -6.56
CA PRO A 227 -26.17 -5.55 -5.80
C PRO A 227 -26.01 -7.01 -6.25
N LEU A 228 -24.80 -7.55 -6.15
CA LEU A 228 -24.49 -8.91 -6.60
C LEU A 228 -25.26 -9.93 -5.73
N PRO A 229 -26.14 -10.78 -6.30
CA PRO A 229 -26.90 -11.76 -5.52
C PRO A 229 -25.98 -12.78 -4.85
N SER A 230 -26.31 -13.18 -3.62
CA SER A 230 -25.48 -14.08 -2.81
C SER A 230 -25.36 -15.50 -3.39
N ASP A 231 -26.34 -15.92 -4.19
CA ASP A 231 -26.42 -17.17 -4.95
C ASP A 231 -25.78 -17.08 -6.35
N HIS A 232 -25.35 -15.89 -6.79
CA HIS A 232 -24.70 -15.74 -8.08
C HIS A 232 -23.30 -16.38 -8.10
N LYS A 233 -22.98 -17.14 -9.15
CA LYS A 233 -21.73 -17.94 -9.29
C LYS A 233 -20.41 -17.19 -9.04
N LEU A 234 -20.39 -15.86 -9.19
CA LEU A 234 -19.19 -15.03 -8.95
C LEU A 234 -19.13 -14.48 -7.53
N HIS A 235 -20.24 -14.46 -6.79
CA HIS A 235 -20.29 -13.91 -5.44
C HIS A 235 -19.40 -14.73 -4.51
N PRO A 236 -18.55 -14.11 -3.65
CA PRO A 236 -17.56 -14.83 -2.85
C PRO A 236 -18.16 -15.90 -1.93
N GLN A 237 -19.44 -15.82 -1.56
CA GLN A 237 -20.15 -16.86 -0.79
C GLN A 237 -20.28 -18.21 -1.53
N GLN A 238 -20.19 -18.23 -2.86
CA GLN A 238 -20.24 -19.45 -3.67
C GLN A 238 -18.87 -20.15 -3.81
N LEU A 239 -17.82 -19.61 -3.18
CA LEU A 239 -16.51 -20.24 -3.09
C LEU A 239 -16.51 -21.31 -1.99
N ALA A 240 -15.68 -22.34 -2.14
CA ALA A 240 -15.63 -23.50 -1.24
C ALA A 240 -14.85 -23.21 0.06
N TRP A 241 -15.28 -22.24 0.84
CA TRP A 241 -14.64 -21.86 2.10
C TRP A 241 -14.43 -23.07 3.03
N GLY A 242 -13.26 -23.09 3.67
CA GLY A 242 -12.67 -24.27 4.31
C GLY A 242 -11.63 -24.98 3.44
N THR A 243 -11.63 -24.77 2.11
CA THR A 243 -10.57 -25.28 1.21
C THR A 243 -9.56 -24.22 0.78
N GLU A 244 -9.75 -22.94 1.12
CA GLU A 244 -8.77 -21.90 0.75
C GLU A 244 -7.40 -22.10 1.41
N THR A 245 -7.35 -22.89 2.49
CA THR A 245 -6.12 -23.28 3.17
C THR A 245 -5.17 -24.10 2.29
N GLU A 246 -5.67 -24.74 1.21
CA GLU A 246 -4.84 -25.37 0.18
C GLU A 246 -3.98 -24.36 -0.60
N HIS A 247 -4.38 -23.07 -0.59
CA HIS A 247 -3.62 -21.95 -1.18
C HIS A 247 -2.72 -21.21 -0.16
N LEU A 248 -2.56 -21.69 1.08
CA LEU A 248 -1.62 -21.09 2.03
C LEU A 248 -0.17 -21.29 1.56
N PRO A 249 0.65 -20.24 1.50
CA PRO A 249 2.02 -20.37 1.03
C PRO A 249 2.88 -21.16 2.03
N CYS A 250 3.57 -22.19 1.53
CA CYS A 250 4.70 -22.79 2.23
C CYS A 250 5.88 -21.79 2.35
N THR A 251 6.97 -22.19 3.02
CA THR A 251 8.10 -21.28 3.24
C THR A 251 8.83 -20.96 1.93
N VAL A 252 9.44 -19.76 1.85
CA VAL A 252 10.29 -19.37 0.70
C VAL A 252 11.47 -20.35 0.50
N PHE A 253 11.89 -21.06 1.55
CA PHE A 253 12.89 -22.14 1.45
C PHE A 253 12.36 -23.32 0.62
N GLU A 254 11.16 -23.80 0.92
CA GLU A 254 10.49 -24.86 0.16
C GLU A 254 10.20 -24.43 -1.28
N MET A 255 9.75 -23.18 -1.48
CA MET A 255 9.53 -22.62 -2.82
C MET A 255 10.81 -22.49 -3.64
N LEU A 256 11.96 -22.27 -2.99
CA LEU A 256 13.28 -22.32 -3.63
C LEU A 256 13.82 -23.76 -3.78
N GLY A 257 13.14 -24.78 -3.27
CA GLY A 257 13.57 -26.18 -3.31
C GLY A 257 14.74 -26.49 -2.36
N ILE A 258 14.74 -25.87 -1.17
CA ILE A 258 15.80 -25.97 -0.17
C ILE A 258 15.30 -26.79 1.03
N PRO A 259 16.03 -27.84 1.48
CA PRO A 259 15.70 -28.55 2.71
C PRO A 259 15.76 -27.62 3.93
N PHE A 260 14.79 -27.72 4.83
CA PHE A 260 14.66 -26.84 6.01
C PHE A 260 15.87 -26.88 6.96
N ASP A 261 16.64 -27.97 6.96
CA ASP A 261 17.85 -28.20 7.75
C ASP A 261 19.16 -27.85 7.00
N ALA A 262 19.09 -27.44 5.73
CA ALA A 262 20.26 -27.11 4.94
C ALA A 262 20.80 -25.70 5.28
N PHE A 263 21.81 -25.64 6.15
CA PHE A 263 22.38 -24.38 6.64
C PHE A 263 23.85 -24.18 6.24
N ASP A 264 24.17 -23.10 5.52
CA ASP A 264 25.54 -22.65 5.25
C ASP A 264 25.98 -21.59 6.26
N VAL A 265 26.46 -22.07 7.40
CA VAL A 265 27.07 -21.25 8.46
C VAL A 265 28.34 -20.51 7.96
N LYS A 266 29.05 -21.02 6.94
CA LYS A 266 30.28 -20.39 6.45
C LYS A 266 29.99 -19.17 5.59
N ASP A 267 29.01 -19.26 4.68
CA ASP A 267 28.58 -18.09 3.91
C ASP A 267 27.86 -17.08 4.82
N ALA A 268 27.13 -17.54 5.85
CA ALA A 268 26.55 -16.66 6.89
C ALA A 268 27.62 -15.87 7.67
N VAL A 269 28.67 -16.52 8.18
CA VAL A 269 29.80 -15.84 8.85
C VAL A 269 30.51 -14.86 7.89
N LYS A 270 30.70 -15.25 6.63
CA LYS A 270 31.29 -14.39 5.60
C LYS A 270 30.43 -13.14 5.33
N ARG A 271 29.11 -13.29 5.27
CA ARG A 271 28.16 -12.17 5.13
C ARG A 271 28.17 -11.25 6.34
N ILE A 272 28.11 -11.80 7.54
CA ILE A 272 28.22 -11.03 8.78
C ILE A 272 29.54 -10.24 8.81
N HIS A 273 30.66 -10.84 8.40
CA HIS A 273 31.92 -10.11 8.28
C HIS A 273 31.94 -9.06 7.17
N HIS A 274 31.25 -9.26 6.04
CA HIS A 274 31.14 -8.25 5.00
C HIS A 274 30.29 -7.05 5.46
N VAL A 275 29.18 -7.32 6.13
CA VAL A 275 28.18 -6.33 6.57
C VAL A 275 28.62 -5.57 7.82
N LEU A 276 29.17 -6.25 8.85
CA LEU A 276 29.52 -5.61 10.14
C LEU A 276 30.91 -4.95 10.15
N ARG A 277 31.78 -5.20 9.17
CA ARG A 277 33.10 -4.53 9.09
C ARG A 277 33.06 -3.21 8.32
N ALA A 278 31.97 -2.93 7.60
CA ALA A 278 31.90 -1.79 6.72
C ALA A 278 31.40 -0.54 7.46
N GLU A 279 32.25 0.48 7.59
CA GLU A 279 31.82 1.79 8.08
C GLU A 279 30.98 2.48 6.99
N SER A 280 29.66 2.30 7.08
CA SER A 280 28.70 2.86 6.12
C SER A 280 28.58 4.38 6.25
N LEU A 281 28.88 5.14 5.19
CA LEU A 281 28.44 6.53 5.12
C LEU A 281 26.90 6.59 5.08
N ARG A 282 26.33 7.56 5.81
CA ARG A 282 24.88 7.81 5.92
C ARG A 282 24.56 9.26 5.54
N LEU A 283 23.29 9.57 5.33
CA LEU A 283 22.77 10.94 5.32
C LEU A 283 22.32 11.38 6.73
N ASP A 284 21.92 10.44 7.59
CA ASP A 284 21.78 10.63 9.05
C ASP A 284 23.12 11.14 9.65
N GLU A 285 23.05 12.25 10.39
CA GLU A 285 24.19 12.89 11.05
C GLU A 285 23.93 13.12 12.56
N GLY A 286 23.11 12.26 13.17
CA GLY A 286 22.92 12.22 14.62
C GLY A 286 21.46 12.28 15.05
N ARG A 287 20.65 11.31 14.60
CA ARG A 287 19.27 11.13 15.11
C ARG A 287 19.22 11.04 16.66
N PRO A 288 18.10 11.43 17.28
CA PRO A 288 17.78 11.03 18.65
C PRO A 288 17.79 9.50 18.83
N LYS A 289 18.25 9.01 19.99
CA LYS A 289 18.01 7.63 20.44
C LYS A 289 16.69 7.59 21.21
N ASP A 290 15.57 7.53 20.49
CA ASP A 290 14.23 7.44 21.07
C ASP A 290 13.74 5.97 21.15
N GLU A 291 12.70 5.74 21.95
CA GLU A 291 11.87 4.53 21.96
C GLU A 291 11.33 4.17 20.56
N PRO A 292 10.90 2.91 20.30
CA PRO A 292 10.45 2.45 18.97
C PRO A 292 9.06 2.96 18.55
N VAL A 293 8.77 4.24 18.82
CA VAL A 293 7.56 4.96 18.41
C VAL A 293 7.63 5.28 16.92
N LEU A 294 6.55 5.03 16.19
CA LEU A 294 6.42 5.44 14.79
C LEU A 294 6.53 6.96 14.65
N THR A 295 7.03 7.41 13.51
CA THR A 295 7.18 8.83 13.22
C THR A 295 6.66 9.16 11.83
N GLU A 296 6.20 10.39 11.66
CA GLU A 296 5.92 10.98 10.35
C GLU A 296 7.08 10.68 9.39
N THR A 297 6.74 10.20 8.20
CA THR A 297 7.66 10.09 7.06
C THR A 297 7.24 11.09 6.00
N LEU A 298 8.21 11.82 5.48
CA LEU A 298 8.06 12.78 4.39
C LEU A 298 8.44 12.09 3.07
N HIS A 299 7.84 12.55 1.98
CA HIS A 299 8.09 12.03 0.63
C HIS A 299 8.70 13.13 -0.24
N THR A 300 9.68 12.80 -1.07
CA THR A 300 10.11 13.65 -2.17
C THR A 300 10.27 12.80 -3.42
N ARG A 301 9.48 13.10 -4.44
CA ARG A 301 9.46 12.39 -5.72
C ARG A 301 9.97 13.30 -6.83
N MET A 302 10.70 12.71 -7.76
CA MET A 302 11.17 13.36 -8.97
C MET A 302 10.94 12.41 -10.15
N VAL A 303 10.59 12.98 -11.30
CA VAL A 303 10.30 12.20 -12.51
C VAL A 303 11.21 12.68 -13.65
N LEU A 304 11.83 11.73 -14.35
CA LEU A 304 12.46 11.95 -15.65
C LEU A 304 11.40 11.73 -16.74
N SER A 305 11.28 12.63 -17.73
CA SER A 305 10.29 12.45 -18.81
C SER A 305 10.56 11.18 -19.62
N PRO A 306 9.61 10.73 -20.48
CA PRO A 306 9.82 9.58 -21.35
C PRO A 306 11.07 9.71 -22.23
N ASP A 307 11.37 10.89 -22.78
CA ASP A 307 12.59 11.12 -23.58
C ASP A 307 13.87 11.04 -22.73
N GLU A 308 13.83 11.62 -21.52
CA GLU A 308 14.95 11.57 -20.57
C GLU A 308 15.24 10.13 -20.14
N THR A 309 14.18 9.35 -19.93
CA THR A 309 14.20 7.96 -19.50
C THR A 309 14.64 7.03 -20.62
N GLU A 310 14.15 7.22 -21.85
CA GLU A 310 14.55 6.41 -23.00
C GLU A 310 15.98 6.73 -23.47
N ALA A 311 16.44 7.99 -23.35
CA ALA A 311 17.87 8.30 -23.54
C ALA A 311 18.76 7.54 -22.53
N LEU A 312 18.37 7.50 -21.25
CA LEU A 312 19.06 6.71 -20.22
C LEU A 312 18.99 5.20 -20.50
N ARG A 313 17.82 4.68 -20.91
CA ARG A 313 17.65 3.27 -21.33
C ARG A 313 18.55 2.94 -22.54
N ARG A 314 18.74 3.86 -23.50
CA ARG A 314 19.66 3.68 -24.64
C ARG A 314 21.12 3.63 -24.15
N ALA A 315 21.57 4.61 -23.37
CA ALA A 315 22.93 4.65 -22.83
C ALA A 315 23.27 3.37 -22.03
N ALA A 316 22.39 2.95 -21.12
CA ALA A 316 22.57 1.72 -20.34
C ALA A 316 22.69 0.47 -21.24
N ARG A 317 21.82 0.33 -22.26
CA ARG A 317 21.87 -0.79 -23.22
C ARG A 317 23.19 -0.82 -24.02
N THR A 318 23.70 0.33 -24.47
CA THR A 318 24.98 0.42 -25.21
C THR A 318 26.16 -0.18 -24.43
N HIS A 319 26.16 -0.06 -23.10
CA HIS A 319 27.23 -0.57 -22.23
C HIS A 319 26.90 -1.90 -21.54
N GLY A 320 25.75 -2.53 -21.84
CA GLY A 320 25.34 -3.79 -21.20
C GLY A 320 24.98 -3.64 -19.71
N TRP A 321 24.51 -2.46 -19.32
CA TRP A 321 24.02 -2.12 -17.98
C TRP A 321 22.50 -2.10 -17.92
N SER A 322 21.95 -2.27 -16.72
CA SER A 322 20.55 -1.95 -16.41
C SER A 322 20.41 -0.50 -15.95
N VAL A 323 19.22 0.09 -16.11
CA VAL A 323 18.91 1.43 -15.56
C VAL A 323 19.11 1.44 -14.04
N THR A 324 18.74 0.37 -13.34
CA THR A 324 18.97 0.19 -11.90
C THR A 324 20.45 0.41 -11.54
N GLN A 325 21.40 -0.22 -12.25
CA GLN A 325 22.84 -0.08 -11.99
C GLN A 325 23.36 1.34 -12.23
N VAL A 326 22.88 2.05 -13.27
CA VAL A 326 23.29 3.44 -13.54
C VAL A 326 22.72 4.39 -12.48
N VAL A 327 21.48 4.17 -12.05
CA VAL A 327 20.82 4.98 -11.01
C VAL A 327 21.45 4.73 -9.63
N ASP A 328 21.87 3.50 -9.37
CA ASP A 328 22.62 3.12 -8.17
C ASP A 328 24.01 3.79 -8.13
N ALA A 329 24.74 3.79 -9.24
CA ALA A 329 25.98 4.55 -9.37
C ALA A 329 25.77 6.07 -9.19
N ALA A 330 24.69 6.63 -9.74
CA ALA A 330 24.34 8.04 -9.54
C ALA A 330 23.95 8.35 -8.08
N ARG A 331 23.32 7.41 -7.37
CA ARG A 331 23.06 7.48 -5.92
C ARG A 331 24.36 7.51 -5.13
N HIS A 332 25.30 6.61 -5.41
CA HIS A 332 26.61 6.59 -4.77
C HIS A 332 27.30 7.97 -4.86
N MET A 333 27.23 8.59 -6.03
CA MET A 333 27.74 9.94 -6.26
C MET A 333 26.96 11.03 -5.51
N ALA A 334 25.64 10.88 -5.34
CA ALA A 334 24.84 11.78 -4.52
C ALA A 334 25.20 11.72 -3.03
N TYR A 335 25.58 10.55 -2.49
CA TYR A 335 26.16 10.45 -1.15
C TYR A 335 27.46 11.26 -1.01
N MET A 336 28.34 11.16 -2.01
CA MET A 336 29.60 11.92 -2.05
C MET A 336 29.35 13.43 -2.10
N GLU A 337 28.34 13.90 -2.84
CA GLU A 337 28.00 15.33 -2.92
C GLU A 337 27.37 15.86 -1.62
N VAL A 338 26.36 15.15 -1.10
CA VAL A 338 25.65 15.57 0.12
C VAL A 338 26.58 15.57 1.34
N ARG A 339 27.57 14.68 1.39
CA ARG A 339 28.62 14.65 2.42
C ARG A 339 29.96 15.23 1.92
N ARG A 340 29.99 16.04 0.85
CA ARG A 340 31.24 16.50 0.19
C ARG A 340 32.27 17.10 1.14
N ALA A 341 31.85 18.01 2.03
CA ALA A 341 32.74 18.64 3.01
C ALA A 341 33.34 17.64 4.04
N TYR A 342 32.65 16.54 4.32
CA TYR A 342 33.19 15.43 5.11
C TYR A 342 34.19 14.62 4.27
N VAL A 343 33.82 14.20 3.05
CA VAL A 343 34.69 13.44 2.14
C VAL A 343 36.01 14.17 1.85
N GLU A 344 35.96 15.47 1.54
CA GLU A 344 37.13 16.29 1.24
C GLU A 344 38.06 16.48 2.45
N LYS A 345 37.50 16.54 3.67
CA LYS A 345 38.27 16.57 4.92
C LYS A 345 39.02 15.26 5.17
N TRP A 346 38.43 14.11 4.85
CA TRP A 346 39.06 12.79 5.02
C TRP A 346 39.98 12.38 3.88
N ARG A 347 39.85 12.98 2.69
CA ARG A 347 40.81 12.81 1.58
C ARG A 347 42.26 13.12 1.98
N LEU A 348 42.46 13.95 3.02
CA LEU A 348 43.77 14.29 3.59
C LEU A 348 44.26 13.31 4.68
N ARG A 349 43.44 12.36 5.13
CA ARG A 349 43.73 11.34 6.14
C ARG A 349 42.93 10.07 5.85
N ALA A 350 43.45 9.21 4.98
CA ALA A 350 42.78 7.98 4.58
C ALA A 350 42.50 7.05 5.79
N ILE A 351 41.22 6.93 6.14
CA ILE A 351 40.69 5.82 6.93
C ILE A 351 40.43 4.66 5.95
N PRO A 352 40.70 3.39 6.32
CA PRO A 352 40.38 2.25 5.45
C PRO A 352 38.89 2.20 5.13
N GLU A 353 38.56 2.31 3.83
CA GLU A 353 37.28 1.91 3.25
C GLU A 353 36.02 2.30 4.05
N LEU A 354 35.72 3.61 4.10
CA LEU A 354 34.34 4.07 4.25
C LEU A 354 33.57 3.64 2.99
N LEU A 355 32.83 2.54 3.12
CA LEU A 355 32.10 1.91 2.03
C LEU A 355 30.69 2.47 1.95
N HIS A 356 30.23 2.84 0.76
CA HIS A 356 28.79 2.82 0.52
C HIS A 356 28.35 1.37 0.54
N THR A 357 27.76 0.96 1.67
CA THR A 357 27.35 -0.42 1.92
C THR A 357 25.85 -0.47 1.82
N ASP A 358 25.36 -1.10 0.76
CA ASP A 358 23.94 -1.40 0.68
C ASP A 358 23.60 -2.55 1.59
N PHE A 359 22.77 -2.26 2.58
CA PHE A 359 22.28 -3.28 3.46
C PHE A 359 21.02 -3.87 2.82
N LEU A 360 21.21 -4.96 2.09
CA LEU A 360 20.14 -5.72 1.43
C LEU A 360 19.48 -4.93 0.29
N VAL A 361 20.19 -4.79 -0.84
CA VAL A 361 19.58 -4.52 -2.15
C VAL A 361 18.55 -5.63 -2.42
N PRO A 362 17.24 -5.32 -2.52
CA PRO A 362 16.21 -6.31 -2.62
C PRO A 362 16.20 -6.96 -4.01
N VAL A 363 16.02 -8.27 -4.03
CA VAL A 363 15.92 -9.11 -5.23
C VAL A 363 14.70 -10.00 -5.08
N ASP A 364 13.82 -9.95 -6.06
CA ASP A 364 12.65 -10.82 -6.14
C ASP A 364 13.09 -12.29 -6.34
N ALA A 365 12.85 -13.13 -5.34
CA ALA A 365 13.26 -14.53 -5.35
C ALA A 365 12.34 -15.44 -6.19
N ARG A 366 11.16 -14.94 -6.63
CA ARG A 366 10.19 -15.69 -7.45
C ARG A 366 10.82 -16.28 -8.72
N GLY A 367 11.82 -15.59 -9.30
CA GLY A 367 12.55 -16.04 -10.49
C GLY A 367 13.43 -17.29 -10.30
N ASP A 368 13.68 -17.71 -9.05
CA ASP A 368 14.44 -18.93 -8.70
C ASP A 368 13.55 -20.04 -8.10
N PHE A 369 12.22 -19.85 -8.03
CA PHE A 369 11.28 -20.84 -7.50
C PHE A 369 11.31 -22.16 -8.30
N VAL A 370 10.97 -23.27 -7.65
CA VAL A 370 10.87 -24.60 -8.27
C VAL A 370 9.40 -24.95 -8.59
N LYS A 371 9.19 -25.99 -9.41
CA LYS A 371 7.85 -26.54 -9.64
C LYS A 371 7.31 -27.20 -8.36
N PRO A 372 6.01 -27.06 -8.04
CA PRO A 372 4.97 -26.41 -8.86
C PRO A 372 4.95 -24.87 -8.75
N PHE A 373 5.54 -24.27 -7.71
CA PHE A 373 5.40 -22.85 -7.35
C PHE A 373 5.79 -21.85 -8.46
N CYS A 374 6.73 -22.19 -9.34
CA CYS A 374 7.10 -21.34 -10.49
C CYS A 374 6.10 -21.40 -11.66
N ASP A 375 5.19 -22.38 -11.67
CA ASP A 375 4.17 -22.60 -12.70
C ASP A 375 2.77 -22.16 -12.23
N ASP A 376 2.65 -21.60 -11.01
CA ASP A 376 1.38 -21.26 -10.38
C ASP A 376 0.60 -20.20 -11.19
N PRO A 377 -0.64 -20.49 -11.66
CA PRO A 377 -1.43 -19.55 -12.45
C PRO A 377 -2.02 -18.39 -11.64
N LEU A 378 -2.13 -18.51 -10.31
CA LEU A 378 -2.50 -17.42 -9.40
C LEU A 378 -1.27 -16.56 -9.08
N GLY A 379 -0.09 -17.16 -9.06
CA GLY A 379 1.19 -16.52 -8.76
C GLY A 379 1.38 -16.25 -7.26
N TYR A 380 2.64 -16.04 -6.84
CA TYR A 380 2.97 -15.91 -5.42
C TYR A 380 2.73 -14.50 -4.85
N VAL A 381 1.68 -14.40 -4.03
CA VAL A 381 1.44 -13.30 -3.08
C VAL A 381 2.09 -13.65 -1.74
N GLY A 382 2.91 -12.73 -1.21
CA GLY A 382 3.73 -12.94 -0.03
C GLY A 382 5.08 -12.22 -0.17
N ASN A 383 5.84 -12.06 0.91
CA ASN A 383 7.18 -11.47 0.79
C ASN A 383 8.20 -12.50 0.30
N ALA A 384 8.65 -12.38 -0.96
CA ALA A 384 9.78 -13.14 -1.53
C ALA A 384 11.00 -12.24 -1.81
N THR A 385 11.20 -11.21 -1.00
CA THR A 385 12.37 -10.32 -1.07
C THR A 385 13.59 -11.00 -0.44
N GLY A 386 14.44 -11.59 -1.28
CA GLY A 386 15.83 -11.83 -0.92
C GLY A 386 16.64 -10.53 -1.04
N GLY A 387 17.92 -10.53 -0.66
CA GLY A 387 18.79 -9.41 -1.00
C GLY A 387 20.26 -9.61 -0.69
N PHE A 388 21.10 -8.71 -1.21
CA PHE A 388 22.55 -8.78 -1.13
C PHE A 388 23.16 -7.40 -0.87
N ALA A 389 24.43 -7.37 -0.46
CA ALA A 389 25.13 -6.11 -0.27
C ALA A 389 25.95 -5.76 -1.51
N THR A 390 25.84 -4.50 -1.95
CA THR A 390 26.80 -3.84 -2.83
C THR A 390 27.78 -3.01 -2.02
N THR A 391 29.00 -2.88 -2.53
CA THR A 391 30.13 -2.23 -1.85
C THR A 391 30.93 -1.43 -2.87
N ILE A 392 31.06 -0.13 -2.63
CA ILE A 392 31.93 0.79 -3.38
C ILE A 392 32.66 1.71 -2.39
N PRO A 393 34.00 1.86 -2.48
CA PRO A 393 34.74 2.84 -1.68
C PRO A 393 34.33 4.28 -2.04
N LEU A 394 33.83 5.04 -1.07
CA LEU A 394 33.18 6.33 -1.31
C LEU A 394 34.06 7.40 -2.00
N ALA A 395 35.38 7.31 -1.87
CA ALA A 395 36.31 8.33 -2.37
C ALA A 395 37.13 7.87 -3.59
N ASP A 396 36.88 6.67 -4.13
CA ASP A 396 37.68 6.10 -5.23
C ASP A 396 36.81 5.52 -6.36
N PRO A 397 36.65 6.25 -7.49
CA PRO A 397 37.19 7.57 -7.81
C PRO A 397 36.34 8.73 -7.29
N TYR A 398 37.00 9.75 -6.72
CA TYR A 398 36.41 11.05 -6.41
C TYR A 398 36.05 11.83 -7.69
N PHE A 399 34.86 12.45 -7.74
CA PHE A 399 34.42 13.30 -8.86
C PHE A 399 34.36 14.80 -8.56
N VAL A 400 34.68 15.60 -9.58
CA VAL A 400 34.34 17.03 -9.65
C VAL A 400 32.96 17.18 -10.30
N PRO A 401 32.03 17.98 -9.75
CA PRO A 401 30.73 18.22 -10.38
C PRO A 401 30.87 18.91 -11.73
N ALA A 402 30.11 18.45 -12.73
CA ALA A 402 30.18 18.91 -14.12
C ALA A 402 30.06 20.44 -14.27
N HIS A 403 29.22 21.10 -13.46
CA HIS A 403 29.10 22.56 -13.50
C HIS A 403 30.43 23.27 -13.20
N LYS A 404 31.23 22.77 -12.24
CA LYS A 404 32.54 23.36 -11.88
C LYS A 404 33.63 23.09 -12.91
N GLU A 405 33.48 22.04 -13.71
CA GLU A 405 34.37 21.79 -14.85
C GLU A 405 34.00 22.70 -16.03
N LEU A 406 32.71 22.83 -16.34
CA LEU A 406 32.21 23.69 -17.41
C LEU A 406 32.35 25.19 -17.10
N GLU A 407 32.32 25.60 -15.83
CA GLU A 407 32.69 26.95 -15.37
C GLU A 407 34.17 27.31 -15.65
N VAL A 408 35.03 26.32 -15.91
CA VAL A 408 36.46 26.49 -16.22
C VAL A 408 36.73 26.27 -17.71
N ASP A 409 36.01 25.33 -18.34
CA ASP A 409 36.09 25.03 -19.78
C ASP A 409 34.70 24.61 -20.32
N GLU A 410 33.93 25.58 -20.81
CA GLU A 410 32.61 25.36 -21.42
C GLU A 410 32.66 24.45 -22.66
N ALA A 411 33.83 24.31 -23.31
CA ALA A 411 34.01 23.50 -24.50
C ALA A 411 34.36 22.04 -24.20
N LYS A 412 34.56 21.70 -22.91
CA LYS A 412 35.00 20.36 -22.50
C LYS A 412 33.97 19.27 -22.89
N PRO A 413 34.36 18.21 -23.64
CA PRO A 413 33.44 17.16 -24.05
C PRO A 413 32.77 16.45 -22.87
N LEU A 414 31.47 16.15 -22.97
CA LEU A 414 30.70 15.54 -21.87
C LEU A 414 31.30 14.22 -21.34
N HIS A 415 31.92 13.43 -22.21
CA HIS A 415 32.57 12.16 -21.85
C HIS A 415 33.93 12.33 -21.15
N GLU A 416 34.49 13.54 -21.13
CA GLU A 416 35.70 13.90 -20.41
C GLU A 416 35.42 14.51 -19.02
N LEU A 417 34.15 14.83 -18.73
CA LEU A 417 33.74 15.32 -17.41
C LEU A 417 33.94 14.23 -16.35
N SER A 418 34.55 14.63 -15.24
CA SER A 418 34.82 13.76 -14.09
C SER A 418 33.55 13.08 -13.59
N GLN A 419 32.43 13.81 -13.53
CA GLN A 419 31.13 13.26 -13.15
C GLN A 419 30.64 12.14 -14.10
N VAL A 420 30.91 12.20 -15.40
CA VAL A 420 30.50 11.14 -16.35
C VAL A 420 31.45 9.94 -16.28
N GLN A 421 32.74 10.19 -16.15
CA GLN A 421 33.75 9.12 -16.04
C GLN A 421 33.59 8.30 -14.75
N VAL A 422 33.31 8.98 -13.62
CA VAL A 422 33.04 8.31 -12.33
C VAL A 422 31.72 7.54 -12.37
N LEU A 423 30.67 8.09 -12.97
CA LEU A 423 29.40 7.36 -13.16
C LEU A 423 29.62 6.05 -13.93
N ALA A 424 30.35 6.10 -15.05
CA ALA A 424 30.64 4.92 -15.85
C ALA A 424 31.47 3.87 -15.09
N TYR A 425 32.51 4.31 -14.37
CA TYR A 425 33.33 3.41 -13.54
C TYR A 425 32.52 2.73 -12.43
N VAL A 426 31.77 3.51 -11.63
CA VAL A 426 30.96 2.97 -10.52
C VAL A 426 29.86 2.05 -11.07
N THR A 427 29.25 2.39 -12.21
CA THR A 427 28.25 1.52 -12.86
C THR A 427 28.82 0.16 -13.23
N GLU A 428 30.02 0.06 -13.83
CA GLU A 428 30.60 -1.25 -14.17
C GLU A 428 31.00 -2.04 -12.91
N LYS A 429 31.49 -1.36 -11.86
CA LYS A 429 31.81 -2.01 -10.56
C LYS A 429 30.57 -2.56 -9.86
N LEU A 430 29.45 -1.85 -9.89
CA LEU A 430 28.16 -2.33 -9.40
C LEU A 430 27.60 -3.42 -10.31
N ALA A 431 27.63 -3.25 -11.63
CA ALA A 431 27.14 -4.23 -12.59
C ALA A 431 27.84 -5.58 -12.44
N ALA A 432 29.15 -5.61 -12.17
CA ALA A 432 29.87 -6.84 -11.83
C ALA A 432 29.33 -7.52 -10.55
N GLN A 433 29.06 -6.76 -9.49
CA GLN A 433 28.49 -7.28 -8.22
C GLN A 433 27.06 -7.80 -8.41
N TYR A 434 26.19 -7.01 -9.05
CA TYR A 434 24.82 -7.44 -9.41
C TYR A 434 24.83 -8.73 -10.26
N ARG A 435 25.65 -8.80 -11.32
CA ARG A 435 25.77 -10.00 -12.17
C ARG A 435 26.25 -11.22 -11.37
N ALA A 436 27.14 -11.01 -10.39
CA ALA A 436 27.64 -12.08 -9.53
C ALA A 436 26.58 -12.58 -8.52
N ASP A 437 25.70 -11.70 -8.02
CA ASP A 437 24.79 -12.02 -6.90
C ASP A 437 23.32 -12.21 -7.28
N MET A 438 22.85 -11.74 -8.44
CA MET A 438 21.45 -11.93 -8.86
C MET A 438 20.98 -13.40 -8.77
N LYS A 439 21.77 -14.35 -9.29
CA LYS A 439 21.42 -15.79 -9.34
C LYS A 439 21.77 -16.58 -8.06
N LYS A 440 21.98 -15.91 -6.92
CA LYS A 440 22.37 -16.54 -5.65
C LYS A 440 21.22 -16.71 -4.64
N ASN A 441 19.94 -16.48 -4.97
CA ASN A 441 18.85 -16.53 -3.98
C ASN A 441 18.84 -17.82 -3.15
N LYS A 442 19.09 -18.98 -3.78
CA LYS A 442 19.17 -20.26 -3.05
C LYS A 442 20.34 -20.30 -2.06
N GLN A 443 21.50 -19.77 -2.43
CA GLN A 443 22.65 -19.62 -1.53
C GLN A 443 22.40 -18.58 -0.42
N ARG A 444 21.57 -17.55 -0.67
CA ARG A 444 21.13 -16.62 0.40
C ARG A 444 20.33 -17.36 1.46
N ALA A 445 19.22 -18.00 1.08
CA ALA A 445 18.34 -18.69 2.01
C ALA A 445 19.10 -19.71 2.90
N LEU A 446 19.98 -20.54 2.33
CA LEU A 446 20.87 -21.45 3.09
C LEU A 446 21.64 -20.75 4.23
N SER A 447 21.99 -19.48 4.07
CA SER A 447 22.76 -18.68 5.03
C SER A 447 21.90 -17.78 5.94
N ASP A 448 20.65 -17.49 5.58
CA ASP A 448 19.88 -16.40 6.20
C ASP A 448 19.46 -16.73 7.64
N MET A 449 18.96 -17.95 7.90
CA MET A 449 18.61 -18.36 9.28
C MET A 449 19.83 -18.42 10.22
N PRO A 450 20.98 -19.02 9.85
CA PRO A 450 22.22 -18.90 10.63
C PRO A 450 22.67 -17.44 10.81
N LEU A 451 22.51 -16.59 9.79
CA LEU A 451 22.86 -15.17 9.87
C LEU A 451 22.00 -14.46 10.92
N PHE A 452 20.68 -14.67 10.93
CA PHE A 452 19.77 -14.08 11.92
C PHE A 452 20.05 -14.55 13.35
N VAL A 453 20.37 -15.84 13.55
CA VAL A 453 20.77 -16.35 14.86
C VAL A 453 22.09 -15.70 15.32
N MET A 454 23.10 -15.63 14.45
CA MET A 454 24.41 -15.06 14.78
C MET A 454 24.42 -13.52 14.90
N SER A 455 23.50 -12.82 14.21
CA SER A 455 23.26 -11.38 14.43
C SER A 455 22.41 -11.09 15.67
N GLY A 456 21.97 -12.14 16.38
CA GLY A 456 21.20 -12.02 17.61
C GLY A 456 19.74 -11.59 17.41
N LEU A 457 19.13 -11.81 16.24
CA LEU A 457 17.75 -11.37 15.92
C LEU A 457 16.70 -11.78 16.97
N PHE A 458 16.92 -12.94 17.60
CA PHE A 458 16.02 -13.55 18.59
C PHE A 458 16.39 -13.23 20.05
N LEU A 459 17.39 -12.36 20.29
CA LEU A 459 17.76 -11.92 21.63
C LEU A 459 16.84 -10.78 22.10
N PRO A 460 16.49 -10.69 23.40
CA PRO A 460 15.77 -9.53 23.96
C PRO A 460 16.55 -8.20 23.86
N THR A 461 17.86 -8.26 23.58
CA THR A 461 18.72 -7.10 23.28
C THR A 461 18.75 -6.73 21.80
N TYR A 462 17.91 -7.36 20.96
CA TYR A 462 17.74 -6.97 19.57
C TYR A 462 16.65 -5.90 19.42
N PRO A 463 16.87 -4.87 18.60
CA PRO A 463 18.08 -4.62 17.83
C PRO A 463 19.09 -3.78 18.62
N GLY A 464 20.37 -4.13 18.52
CA GLY A 464 21.45 -3.55 19.33
C GLY A 464 21.83 -2.11 18.95
N GLU A 465 22.89 -1.57 19.53
CA GLU A 465 23.29 -0.16 19.35
C GLU A 465 23.75 0.25 17.92
N GLY A 466 23.72 -0.67 16.95
CA GLY A 466 24.05 -0.39 15.56
C GLY A 466 22.97 0.44 14.87
N LEU A 467 23.32 1.66 14.43
CA LEU A 467 22.46 2.50 13.61
C LEU A 467 21.98 1.73 12.37
N ALA A 468 20.66 1.60 12.18
CA ALA A 468 20.11 0.97 10.98
C ALA A 468 20.61 1.64 9.69
N PRO A 469 20.78 0.87 8.62
CA PRO A 469 21.23 1.36 7.31
C PRO A 469 20.21 2.32 6.67
N GLU A 470 20.50 2.76 5.45
CA GLU A 470 19.57 3.52 4.62
C GLU A 470 19.09 2.63 3.47
N GLY A 471 17.79 2.72 3.16
CA GLY A 471 17.12 1.78 2.26
C GLY A 471 17.33 2.09 0.78
N TYR A 472 17.35 1.04 -0.04
CA TYR A 472 17.24 1.17 -1.49
C TYR A 472 16.37 0.06 -2.07
N SER A 473 15.48 0.37 -3.01
CA SER A 473 14.82 -0.66 -3.83
C SER A 473 14.56 -0.20 -5.26
N SER A 474 14.47 -1.19 -6.15
CA SER A 474 14.08 -1.01 -7.55
C SER A 474 12.91 -1.96 -7.85
N VAL A 475 11.72 -1.40 -8.02
CA VAL A 475 10.49 -2.17 -8.34
C VAL A 475 10.51 -2.67 -9.80
N GLY A 476 11.27 -2.00 -10.66
CA GLY A 476 11.38 -2.33 -12.08
C GLY A 476 10.40 -1.53 -12.93
N ILE A 477 9.56 -2.21 -13.71
CA ILE A 477 8.57 -1.60 -14.63
C ILE A 477 7.19 -2.04 -14.15
N VAL A 478 6.41 -1.12 -13.60
CA VAL A 478 5.13 -1.42 -12.92
C VAL A 478 4.11 -2.02 -13.90
N GLU A 479 4.12 -1.57 -15.17
CA GLU A 479 3.27 -2.09 -16.24
C GLU A 479 3.41 -3.59 -16.53
N LYS A 480 4.51 -4.23 -16.09
CA LYS A 480 4.70 -5.67 -16.25
C LYS A 480 3.82 -6.52 -15.31
N MET A 481 3.31 -5.93 -14.23
CA MET A 481 2.49 -6.62 -13.24
C MET A 481 1.11 -5.95 -13.08
N LEU A 482 1.07 -4.62 -13.15
CA LEU A 482 -0.14 -3.79 -13.02
C LEU A 482 -0.42 -3.05 -14.35
N PRO A 483 -1.33 -3.56 -15.20
CA PRO A 483 -1.82 -2.84 -16.37
C PRO A 483 -2.27 -1.39 -16.09
N ARG A 484 -1.94 -0.47 -17.01
CA ARG A 484 -2.39 0.94 -16.96
C ARG A 484 -3.91 1.08 -17.15
N THR A 485 -4.57 0.12 -17.80
CA THR A 485 -5.97 0.22 -18.23
C THR A 485 -6.68 -1.13 -18.19
N TYR A 486 -7.91 -1.16 -17.67
CA TYR A 486 -8.79 -2.32 -17.66
C TYR A 486 -10.10 -1.98 -18.38
N THR A 487 -10.36 -2.65 -19.51
CA THR A 487 -11.62 -2.50 -20.24
C THR A 487 -12.73 -3.25 -19.51
N LEU A 488 -13.77 -2.53 -19.10
CA LEU A 488 -14.99 -3.11 -18.55
C LEU A 488 -15.97 -3.44 -19.68
N PRO A 489 -16.61 -4.62 -19.71
CA PRO A 489 -17.66 -4.91 -20.68
C PRO A 489 -18.83 -3.93 -20.56
N GLY A 490 -19.31 -3.42 -21.70
CA GLY A 490 -20.43 -2.47 -21.76
C GLY A 490 -20.10 -1.01 -21.43
N HIS A 491 -18.85 -0.68 -21.06
CA HIS A 491 -18.41 0.70 -20.84
C HIS A 491 -17.61 1.24 -22.03
N GLU A 492 -17.78 2.53 -22.36
CA GLU A 492 -17.00 3.21 -23.39
C GLU A 492 -15.60 3.64 -22.88
N GLU A 493 -15.47 3.89 -21.57
CA GLU A 493 -14.19 4.22 -20.94
C GLU A 493 -13.66 3.07 -20.06
N PRO A 494 -12.36 2.73 -20.13
CA PRO A 494 -11.73 1.76 -19.24
C PRO A 494 -11.42 2.38 -17.87
N ILE A 495 -11.35 1.54 -16.82
CA ILE A 495 -10.68 1.91 -15.57
C ILE A 495 -9.21 2.20 -15.90
N LYS A 496 -8.68 3.31 -15.40
CA LYS A 496 -7.29 3.74 -15.59
C LYS A 496 -6.58 3.76 -14.23
N VAL A 497 -5.37 3.20 -14.17
CA VAL A 497 -4.46 3.46 -13.05
C VAL A 497 -3.71 4.74 -13.42
N GLU A 498 -3.98 5.84 -12.73
CA GLU A 498 -3.33 7.12 -13.03
C GLU A 498 -1.91 7.18 -12.44
N ASP A 499 -1.75 6.79 -11.17
CA ASP A 499 -0.47 6.78 -10.48
C ASP A 499 -0.28 5.54 -9.59
N TRP A 500 0.99 5.25 -9.27
CA TRP A 500 1.41 4.21 -8.33
C TRP A 500 2.73 4.62 -7.66
N PHE A 501 2.82 4.45 -6.33
CA PHE A 501 4.03 4.72 -5.56
C PHE A 501 4.16 3.80 -4.33
N VAL A 502 5.38 3.67 -3.80
CA VAL A 502 5.66 2.99 -2.53
C VAL A 502 5.75 4.01 -1.41
N SER A 503 5.04 3.76 -0.31
CA SER A 503 5.22 4.44 0.97
C SER A 503 6.01 3.53 1.93
N LEU A 504 6.64 4.11 2.95
CA LEU A 504 7.30 3.35 4.02
C LEU A 504 6.99 3.98 5.39
N VAL A 505 6.72 3.10 6.36
CA VAL A 505 6.57 3.46 7.77
C VAL A 505 7.94 3.35 8.44
N MET A 506 8.31 4.37 9.23
CA MET A 506 9.56 4.43 9.97
C MET A 506 9.27 4.72 11.45
N SER A 507 10.13 4.22 12.34
CA SER A 507 10.13 4.59 13.75
C SER A 507 11.37 5.41 14.10
N ARG A 508 11.37 6.00 15.29
CA ARG A 508 12.55 6.72 15.81
C ARG A 508 13.61 5.79 16.41
N HIS A 509 13.36 4.48 16.44
CA HIS A 509 14.30 3.52 17.00
C HIS A 509 15.65 3.59 16.28
N ILE A 510 16.74 3.33 17.01
CA ILE A 510 18.11 3.32 16.48
C ILE A 510 18.29 2.32 15.32
N CYS A 511 17.39 1.35 15.18
CA CYS A 511 17.41 0.35 14.11
C CYS A 511 16.20 0.39 13.15
N SER A 512 15.44 1.49 13.11
CA SER A 512 14.58 1.80 11.95
C SER A 512 15.40 2.51 10.88
N LEU A 513 15.09 2.22 9.60
CA LEU A 513 15.44 3.08 8.47
C LEU A 513 14.96 4.51 8.76
N GLN A 514 15.76 5.51 8.38
CA GLN A 514 15.43 6.95 8.47
C GLN A 514 15.36 7.63 7.09
N PHE A 515 15.85 6.93 6.07
CA PHE A 515 15.96 7.36 4.69
C PHE A 515 15.87 6.10 3.82
N SER A 516 15.08 6.15 2.75
CA SER A 516 14.90 5.04 1.83
C SER A 516 14.63 5.56 0.42
N PHE A 517 15.42 5.10 -0.56
CA PHE A 517 15.35 5.50 -1.95
C PHE A 517 14.70 4.41 -2.82
N HIS A 518 13.67 4.76 -3.57
CA HIS A 518 12.86 3.83 -4.35
C HIS A 518 12.81 4.27 -5.81
N ILE A 519 12.96 3.32 -6.74
CA ILE A 519 12.89 3.61 -8.18
C ILE A 519 11.96 2.65 -8.93
N TRP A 520 11.21 3.20 -9.88
CA TRP A 520 10.34 2.44 -10.78
C TRP A 520 10.14 3.17 -12.11
N SER A 521 9.86 2.44 -13.18
CA SER A 521 9.26 3.00 -14.40
C SER A 521 7.74 2.92 -14.30
N TRP A 522 7.06 4.01 -14.69
CA TRP A 522 5.64 4.08 -14.96
C TRP A 522 5.39 5.15 -16.03
N MET A 523 4.45 4.91 -16.94
CA MET A 523 4.17 5.79 -18.09
C MET A 523 5.45 6.20 -18.85
N ASP A 524 6.32 5.20 -19.06
CA ASP A 524 7.65 5.28 -19.69
C ASP A 524 8.64 6.26 -19.06
N SER A 525 8.27 6.81 -17.91
CA SER A 525 9.03 7.78 -17.12
C SER A 525 9.71 7.07 -15.95
N LEU A 526 10.97 7.42 -15.64
CA LEU A 526 11.67 6.93 -14.46
C LEU A 526 11.32 7.81 -13.25
N HIS A 527 10.68 7.20 -12.26
CA HIS A 527 10.41 7.81 -10.97
C HIS A 527 11.56 7.54 -10.01
N LEU A 528 12.01 8.60 -9.35
CA LEU A 528 13.03 8.63 -8.31
C LEU A 528 12.35 9.15 -7.04
N SER A 529 12.24 8.33 -6.01
CA SER A 529 11.45 8.63 -4.81
C SER A 529 12.30 8.44 -3.57
N VAL A 530 12.22 9.39 -2.63
CA VAL A 530 12.80 9.24 -1.29
C VAL A 530 11.67 9.33 -0.26
N VAL A 531 11.60 8.33 0.61
CA VAL A 531 10.87 8.39 1.89
C VAL A 531 11.89 8.64 3.00
N TYR A 532 11.66 9.62 3.87
CA TYR A 532 12.63 10.01 4.92
C TYR A 532 11.94 10.57 6.17
N THR A 533 12.58 10.46 7.33
CA THR A 533 12.07 11.13 8.56
C THR A 533 12.47 12.60 8.60
N PRO A 534 11.68 13.49 9.24
CA PRO A 534 11.96 14.93 9.33
C PRO A 534 13.38 15.30 9.78
N HIS A 535 14.07 14.44 10.53
CA HIS A 535 15.46 14.64 10.97
C HIS A 535 16.47 14.79 9.80
N ILE A 536 16.27 14.08 8.69
CA ILE A 536 17.18 14.19 7.53
C ILE A 536 17.09 15.59 6.89
N GLY A 537 15.89 16.18 6.91
CA GLY A 537 15.60 17.52 6.40
C GLY A 537 15.47 17.58 4.88
N GLU A 538 14.38 18.21 4.40
CA GLU A 538 14.05 18.31 2.97
C GLU A 538 15.21 18.85 2.10
N LYS A 539 15.96 19.85 2.59
CA LYS A 539 17.11 20.42 1.86
C LYS A 539 18.19 19.37 1.54
N LYS A 540 18.40 18.39 2.43
CA LYS A 540 19.37 17.29 2.22
C LYS A 540 18.83 16.29 1.19
N THR A 541 17.55 15.94 1.30
CA THR A 541 16.84 15.07 0.34
C THR A 541 16.76 15.66 -1.08
N ARG A 542 16.47 16.96 -1.22
CA ARG A 542 16.46 17.66 -2.51
C ARG A 542 17.84 17.66 -3.16
N LEU A 543 18.90 18.02 -2.44
CA LEU A 543 20.28 17.99 -2.95
C LEU A 543 20.70 16.58 -3.41
N PHE A 544 20.29 15.53 -2.68
CA PHE A 544 20.50 14.14 -3.07
C PHE A 544 19.84 13.84 -4.42
N LEU A 545 18.52 14.10 -4.55
CA LEU A 545 17.77 13.84 -5.78
C LEU A 545 18.25 14.69 -6.97
N ASP A 546 18.56 15.97 -6.77
CA ASP A 546 19.11 16.84 -7.82
C ASP A 546 20.51 16.41 -8.28
N THR A 547 21.32 15.83 -7.38
CA THR A 547 22.61 15.23 -7.75
C THR A 547 22.41 13.96 -8.58
N ILE A 548 21.48 13.08 -8.20
CA ILE A 548 21.12 11.91 -9.02
C ILE A 548 20.61 12.39 -10.39
N ARG A 549 19.69 13.37 -10.42
CA ARG A 549 19.10 13.90 -11.66
C ARG A 549 20.16 14.43 -12.60
N SER A 550 20.98 15.38 -12.14
CA SER A 550 22.03 15.99 -12.96
C SER A 550 22.99 14.94 -13.49
N THR A 551 23.45 14.01 -12.64
CA THR A 551 24.29 12.87 -13.02
C THR A 551 23.66 12.02 -14.14
N LEU A 552 22.36 11.70 -14.04
CA LEU A 552 21.63 10.91 -15.05
C LEU A 552 21.30 11.68 -16.35
N LYS A 553 21.39 13.02 -16.37
CA LYS A 553 21.18 13.82 -17.59
C LYS A 553 22.44 13.96 -18.46
N LEU A 554 23.64 13.81 -17.89
CA LEU A 554 24.91 13.97 -18.62
C LEU A 554 25.22 12.91 -19.69
N PRO A 555 24.90 11.60 -19.53
CA PRO A 555 25.25 10.54 -20.50
C PRO A 555 24.43 10.53 -21.80
N ARG A 556 23.84 11.66 -22.21
CA ARG A 556 23.01 11.72 -23.41
C ARG A 556 23.87 11.82 -24.67
N PRO A 557 23.70 10.90 -25.64
CA PRO A 557 24.13 11.19 -27.00
C PRO A 557 23.23 12.31 -27.57
N TYR A 558 23.86 13.29 -28.22
CA TYR A 558 23.22 14.16 -29.20
C TYR A 558 23.11 13.43 -30.55
#